data_AF-A0A8B6FB37-F1
#
_entry.id   AF-A0A8B6FB37-F1
#
_cell.length_a   1.000
_cell.length_b   1.000
_cell.length_c   1.000
_cell.angle_alpha   90.00
_cell.angle_beta   90.00
_cell.angle_gamma   90.00
#
_symmetry.space_group_name_H-M   'P 1'
#
loop_
_entity.id
_entity.type
_entity.pdbx_description
1 polymer ?
#
loop_
_entity_poly.entity_id
_entity_poly.type
_entity_poly.pdbx_seq_one_letter_code
_entity_poly.pdbx_strand_id
1 'polypeptide(L)'
;MLVSPWFQKQKDLLQMMLNAHNDKDVNDDEAVHQYEKDPEKWEKRGLTLDEITGNAILFLLVGYDTTASALTFVSYCLATNPDCQEKLIKEIDSV
;
A
#
# COMPACT_ATOMS: atom_id res chain seq x y z
N MET A 1 -5.08 17.19 29.30
CA MET A 1 -5.78 16.56 28.17
C MET A 1 -4.74 16.37 27.08
N LEU A 2 -3.97 15.29 27.17
CA LEU A 2 -2.81 15.03 26.31
C LEU A 2 -3.29 14.19 25.12
N VAL A 3 -3.30 14.79 23.93
CA VAL A 3 -3.49 14.07 22.67
C VAL A 3 -2.34 13.07 22.56
N SER A 4 -2.67 11.79 22.48
CA SER A 4 -1.69 10.71 22.53
C SER A 4 -0.77 10.75 21.29
N PRO A 5 0.53 10.40 21.41
CA PRO A 5 1.52 10.54 20.32
C PRO A 5 1.27 9.66 19.09
N TRP A 6 0.28 8.77 19.15
CA TRP A 6 -0.02 7.75 18.16
C TRP A 6 -0.74 8.29 16.91
N PHE A 7 -1.26 9.52 16.97
CA PHE A 7 -1.84 10.22 15.82
C PHE A 7 -0.82 11.07 15.07
N GLN A 8 0.42 10.58 14.92
CA GLN A 8 1.35 11.16 13.96
C GLN A 8 0.94 10.68 12.56
N LYS A 9 0.61 11.61 11.65
CA LYS A 9 0.19 11.33 10.28
C LYS A 9 1.19 10.35 9.62
N GLN A 10 0.82 9.07 9.51
CA GLN A 10 1.67 8.09 8.84
C GLN A 10 1.68 8.41 7.36
N LYS A 11 2.87 8.51 6.78
CA LYS A 11 3.05 8.66 5.34
C LYS A 11 2.79 7.30 4.70
N ASP A 12 1.55 7.04 4.33
CA ASP A 12 1.17 5.83 3.61
C ASP A 12 1.45 5.96 2.10
N LEU A 13 1.32 4.82 1.39
CA LEU A 13 1.58 4.72 -0.04
C LEU A 13 0.69 5.65 -0.87
N LEU A 14 -0.59 5.80 -0.49
CA LEU A 14 -1.52 6.67 -1.21
C LEU A 14 -1.16 8.14 -0.97
N GLN A 15 -0.78 8.50 0.24
CA GLN A 15 -0.30 9.83 0.58
C GLN A 15 1.00 10.15 -0.18
N MET A 16 1.88 9.17 -0.39
CA MET A 16 3.09 9.33 -1.22
C MET A 16 2.71 9.57 -2.69
N MET A 17 1.79 8.79 -3.24
CA MET A 17 1.30 8.94 -4.61
C MET A 17 0.59 10.29 -4.82
N LEU A 18 -0.24 10.72 -3.89
CA LEU A 18 -0.91 12.03 -3.91
C LEU A 18 0.08 13.19 -3.82
N ASN A 19 1.14 13.05 -3.03
CA ASN A 19 2.20 14.06 -2.98
C ASN A 19 2.97 14.12 -4.31
N ALA A 20 3.20 12.97 -4.97
CA ALA A 20 3.84 12.92 -6.28
C ALA A 20 2.97 13.52 -7.41
N HIS A 21 1.63 13.50 -7.27
CA HIS A 21 0.72 14.20 -8.18
C HIS A 21 0.74 15.72 -7.99
N ASN A 22 0.93 16.21 -6.77
CA ASN A 22 0.87 17.64 -6.42
C ASN A 22 2.20 18.40 -6.60
N ASP A 23 3.23 17.78 -7.17
CA ASP A 23 4.53 18.43 -7.35
C ASP A 23 4.46 19.48 -8.47
N LYS A 24 4.42 20.76 -8.08
CA LYS A 24 4.04 21.90 -8.95
C LYS A 24 5.11 22.33 -9.95
N ASP A 25 6.25 21.65 -10.00
CA ASP A 25 7.32 21.94 -10.96
C ASP A 25 7.03 21.33 -12.36
N VAL A 26 5.91 20.61 -12.52
CA VAL A 26 5.45 20.01 -13.79
C VAL A 26 3.98 20.34 -14.00
N ASN A 27 3.69 21.62 -14.20
CA ASN A 27 2.33 22.16 -14.40
C ASN A 27 2.12 22.73 -15.80
N ASP A 28 2.79 22.18 -16.80
CA ASP A 28 2.47 22.44 -18.20
C ASP A 28 1.69 21.24 -18.76
N ASP A 29 0.37 21.43 -18.70
CA ASP A 29 -0.68 20.76 -19.46
C ASP A 29 -0.99 19.29 -19.16
N GLU A 30 -2.30 19.04 -19.17
CA GLU A 30 -2.97 17.74 -19.29
C GLU A 30 -2.65 17.07 -20.65
N ALA A 31 -1.38 17.09 -21.07
CA ALA A 31 -0.91 16.50 -22.29
C ALA A 31 -0.87 14.97 -22.13
N VAL A 32 -1.76 14.31 -22.85
CA VAL A 32 -1.73 12.86 -23.06
C VAL A 32 -0.35 12.48 -23.61
N HIS A 33 0.52 11.92 -22.76
CA HIS A 33 1.84 11.48 -23.19
C HIS A 33 1.71 10.34 -24.19
N GLN A 34 2.22 10.58 -25.39
CA GLN A 34 2.51 9.53 -26.34
C GLN A 34 3.67 8.69 -25.77
N TYR A 35 3.53 7.38 -25.77
CA TYR A 35 4.56 6.46 -25.25
C TYR A 35 5.91 6.69 -25.96
N GLU A 36 6.88 7.28 -25.25
CA GLU A 36 8.24 7.48 -25.76
C GLU A 36 9.07 6.21 -25.50
N LYS A 37 9.52 5.57 -26.58
CA LYS A 37 10.26 4.30 -26.53
C LYS A 37 11.71 4.45 -26.03
N ASP A 38 12.24 5.67 -26.05
CA ASP A 38 13.61 6.00 -25.66
C ASP A 38 13.67 6.36 -24.16
N PRO A 39 14.33 5.55 -23.32
CA PRO A 39 14.38 5.78 -21.87
C PRO A 39 15.17 7.04 -21.48
N GLU A 40 16.04 7.55 -22.35
CA GLU A 40 16.81 8.78 -22.08
C GLU A 40 15.94 10.05 -22.16
N LYS A 41 14.76 9.95 -22.78
CA LYS A 41 13.82 11.06 -22.98
C LYS A 41 12.62 11.04 -22.03
N TRP A 42 12.64 10.16 -21.02
CA TRP A 42 11.56 10.14 -20.04
C TRP A 42 11.57 11.43 -19.22
N GLU A 43 10.56 12.25 -19.43
CA GLU A 43 10.33 13.43 -18.61
C GLU A 43 9.90 12.99 -17.20
N LYS A 44 10.52 13.59 -16.18
CA LYS A 44 10.11 13.38 -14.80
C LYS A 44 8.81 14.15 -14.57
N ARG A 45 7.69 13.45 -14.56
CA ARG A 45 6.38 14.01 -14.19
C ARG A 45 5.75 13.34 -12.98
N GLY A 46 4.84 14.06 -12.34
CA GLY A 46 3.96 13.51 -11.32
C GLY A 46 3.00 12.45 -11.88
N LEU A 47 2.53 11.56 -11.01
CA LEU A 47 1.49 10.57 -11.37
C LEU A 47 0.17 11.28 -11.69
N THR A 48 -0.56 10.84 -12.69
CA THR A 48 -1.95 11.27 -12.94
C THR A 48 -2.91 10.64 -11.93
N LEU A 49 -4.09 11.24 -11.75
CA LEU A 49 -5.13 10.67 -10.87
C LEU A 49 -5.56 9.26 -11.29
N ASP A 50 -5.59 8.97 -12.60
CA ASP A 50 -5.91 7.65 -13.13
C ASP A 50 -4.81 6.63 -12.80
N GLU A 51 -3.53 7.01 -12.92
CA GLU A 51 -2.40 6.15 -12.52
C GLU A 51 -2.40 5.86 -11.02
N ILE A 52 -2.73 6.86 -10.19
CA ILE A 52 -2.85 6.67 -8.73
C ILE A 52 -3.98 5.70 -8.42
N THR A 53 -5.14 5.89 -9.03
CA THR A 53 -6.33 5.07 -8.79
C THR A 53 -6.10 3.63 -9.29
N GLY A 54 -5.53 3.48 -10.48
CA GLY A 54 -5.20 2.18 -11.07
C GLY A 54 -4.20 1.41 -10.21
N ASN A 55 -3.14 2.06 -9.74
CA ASN A 55 -2.16 1.45 -8.84
C ASN A 55 -2.79 1.05 -7.50
N ALA A 56 -3.63 1.90 -6.90
CA ALA A 56 -4.32 1.57 -5.65
C ALA A 56 -5.19 0.30 -5.78
N ILE A 57 -5.95 0.19 -6.86
CA ILE A 57 -6.78 -0.99 -7.14
C ILE A 57 -5.90 -2.22 -7.39
N LEU A 58 -4.81 -2.08 -8.16
CA LEU A 58 -3.88 -3.17 -8.44
C LEU A 58 -3.27 -3.73 -7.15
N PHE A 59 -2.80 -2.87 -6.24
CA PHE A 59 -2.24 -3.30 -4.96
C PHE A 59 -3.29 -4.02 -4.10
N LEU A 60 -4.53 -3.55 -4.10
CA LEU A 60 -5.61 -4.20 -3.36
C LEU A 60 -5.90 -5.60 -3.93
N LEU A 61 -6.02 -5.74 -5.25
CA LEU A 61 -6.34 -7.02 -5.90
C LEU A 61 -5.22 -8.05 -5.72
N VAL A 62 -3.96 -7.65 -5.93
CA VAL A 62 -2.80 -8.53 -5.78
C VAL A 62 -2.59 -8.90 -4.31
N GLY A 63 -2.78 -7.95 -3.39
CA GLY A 63 -2.63 -8.18 -1.96
C GLY A 63 -3.76 -9.02 -1.35
N TYR A 64 -4.99 -8.90 -1.86
CA TYR A 64 -6.16 -9.60 -1.32
C TYR A 64 -6.01 -11.12 -1.39
N ASP A 65 -5.81 -11.67 -2.60
CA ASP A 65 -5.86 -13.13 -2.79
C ASP A 65 -4.71 -13.84 -2.06
N THR A 66 -3.52 -13.26 -2.12
CA THR A 66 -2.31 -13.80 -1.46
C THR A 66 -2.43 -13.73 0.07
N THR A 67 -2.88 -12.60 0.61
CA THR A 67 -3.01 -12.41 2.07
C THR A 67 -4.17 -13.23 2.64
N ALA A 68 -5.32 -13.28 1.94
CA ALA A 68 -6.46 -14.09 2.34
C ALA A 68 -6.12 -15.58 2.35
N SER A 69 -5.41 -16.06 1.32
CA SER A 69 -4.93 -17.43 1.25
C SER A 69 -3.94 -17.75 2.37
N ALA A 70 -2.98 -16.86 2.64
CA ALA A 70 -2.02 -17.01 3.72
C ALA A 70 -2.71 -17.08 5.10
N LEU A 71 -3.64 -16.16 5.38
CA LEU A 71 -4.40 -16.15 6.64
C LEU A 71 -5.28 -17.39 6.79
N THR A 72 -5.88 -17.86 5.70
CA THR A 72 -6.65 -19.11 5.70
C THR A 72 -5.77 -20.30 6.06
N PHE A 73 -4.59 -20.39 5.46
CA PHE A 73 -3.65 -21.46 5.74
C PHE A 73 -3.12 -21.40 7.18
N VAL A 74 -2.75 -20.21 7.67
CA VAL A 74 -2.34 -20.00 9.06
C VAL A 74 -3.46 -20.43 10.01
N SER A 75 -4.70 -20.00 9.75
CA SER A 75 -5.86 -20.37 10.58
C SER A 75 -6.07 -21.88 10.60
N TYR A 76 -5.94 -22.54 9.45
CA TYR A 76 -6.03 -24.00 9.34
C TYR A 76 -4.92 -24.71 10.13
N CYS A 77 -3.67 -24.25 10.00
CA CYS A 77 -2.55 -24.80 10.76
C CYS A 77 -2.74 -24.64 12.26
N LEU A 78 -3.24 -23.49 12.73
CA LEU A 78 -3.51 -23.26 14.15
C LEU A 78 -4.64 -24.16 14.65
N ALA A 79 -5.76 -24.24 13.92
CA ALA A 79 -6.89 -25.07 14.30
C ALA A 79 -6.55 -26.57 14.36
N THR A 80 -5.58 -27.03 13.57
CA THR A 80 -5.12 -28.42 13.57
C THR A 80 -3.95 -28.70 14.52
N ASN A 81 -3.36 -27.66 15.14
CA ASN A 81 -2.24 -27.76 16.07
C ASN A 81 -2.54 -26.97 17.37
N PRO A 82 -3.29 -27.56 18.32
CA PRO A 82 -3.79 -26.87 19.52
C PRO A 82 -2.67 -26.27 20.39
N ASP A 83 -1.55 -26.99 20.53
CA ASP A 83 -0.41 -26.54 21.33
C ASP A 83 0.21 -25.25 20.78
N CYS A 84 0.31 -25.16 19.45
CA CYS A 84 0.79 -23.96 18.76
C CYS A 84 -0.19 -22.79 18.93
N GLN A 85 -1.50 -23.06 18.81
CA GLN A 85 -2.53 -22.06 19.00
C GLN A 85 -2.54 -21.50 20.42
N GLU A 86 -2.43 -22.36 21.45
CA GLU A 86 -2.40 -21.92 22.84
C GLU A 86 -1.16 -21.09 23.16
N LYS A 87 0.00 -21.46 22.60
CA LYS A 87 1.22 -20.68 22.73
C LYS A 87 1.08 -19.29 22.09
N LEU A 88 0.55 -19.21 20.87
CA LEU A 88 0.33 -17.94 20.17
C LEU A 88 -0.60 -17.02 20.95
N ILE A 89 -1.70 -17.54 21.50
CA ILE A 89 -2.64 -16.76 22.33
C ILE A 89 -1.94 -16.22 23.58
N LYS A 90 -1.17 -17.05 24.29
CA LYS A 90 -0.39 -16.61 25.46
C LYS A 90 0.60 -15.50 25.12
N GLU A 91 1.24 -15.56 23.95
CA GLU A 91 2.14 -14.51 23.47
C GLU A 91 1.39 -13.19 23.25
N ILE A 92 0.22 -13.22 22.61
CA ILE A 92 -0.63 -12.03 22.39
C ILE A 92 -1.12 -11.44 23.72
N ASP A 93 -1.60 -12.26 24.64
CA ASP A 93 -2.12 -11.80 25.94
C ASP A 93 -1.04 -11.19 26.86
N SER A 94 0.23 -11.45 26.55
CA SER A 94 1.38 -10.92 27.32
C SER A 94 1.88 -9.55 26.84
N VAL A 95 1.33 -9.03 25.73
CA VAL A 95 1.69 -7.73 25.11
C VAL A 95 0.68 -6.66 25.51
#